data_AF-A0A8T7E7S6-F1
#
_entry.id   AF-A0A8T7E7S6-F1
#
_cell.length_a   1.000
_cell.length_b   1.000
_cell.length_c   1.000
_cell.angle_alpha   90.00
_cell.angle_beta   90.00
_cell.angle_gamma   90.00
#
_symmetry.space_group_name_H-M   'P 1'
#
loop_
_entity.id
_entity.type
_entity.pdbx_description
1 polymer ?
#
loop_
_entity_poly.entity_id
_entity_poly.type
_entity_poly.pdbx_seq_one_letter_code
_entity_poly.pdbx_strand_id
1 'polypeptide(L)'
;MGEQATILISNYLDDAHLGLFGQRLAEWLVADLNRSDESVPVFTESRAKALLRASGFIDDPTLNDFGRLVEGATAVRLALYDLLDGTGLVENNEVRALAAASNAFPISQSPNPSTGSGQVSQSSISWLSLAIAAHAWKSEYPLYQLDPAAPPGEHSPAGQLLRRAANFIRQQVQRSATEREKWGRKLAYAPGDMAAQTPSLDQLLPQSEIAPVPPYFRSPVPVRYPEYARETLRVEPEPPLEPLPPTPAPVITISEGEVTPPAARPITMPPIQITEDQIPRVVSTSRRPSAPSSGSSGNLNTAVQQRFGSKEPMRAVKLRIVVQEYQDGPGLYGLQVKVSCQGVKAFVAGTTNRDGVFLCELPVRVRSGLTYDVDVTWPRDFGSETERKSITLNVDRTEFTLPFYHRLSS
;
A
#
# COMPACT_ATOMS: atom_id res chain seq x y z
N MET A 1 -17.17 -0.23 5.81
CA MET A 1 -17.31 -1.63 6.27
C MET A 1 -16.39 -1.95 7.45
N GLY A 2 -15.09 -1.65 7.48
CA GLY A 2 -14.22 -2.00 8.62
C GLY A 2 -14.33 -1.22 9.95
N GLU A 3 -15.38 -0.45 10.19
CA GLU A 3 -15.53 0.36 11.43
C GLU A 3 -16.06 -0.49 12.59
N GLN A 4 -17.04 -1.37 12.34
CA GLN A 4 -17.59 -2.25 13.37
C GLN A 4 -16.56 -3.26 13.90
N ALA A 5 -15.68 -3.77 13.03
CA ALA A 5 -14.59 -4.67 13.42
C ALA A 5 -13.59 -3.96 14.35
N THR A 6 -13.33 -2.69 14.05
CA THR A 6 -12.47 -1.82 14.86
C THR A 6 -13.10 -1.61 16.24
N ILE A 7 -14.39 -1.26 16.28
CA ILE A 7 -15.16 -1.05 17.52
C ILE A 7 -15.18 -2.29 18.40
N LEU A 8 -15.41 -3.47 17.81
CA LEU A 8 -15.47 -4.73 18.57
C LEU A 8 -14.12 -5.01 19.24
N ILE A 9 -13.03 -4.88 18.49
CA ILE A 9 -11.68 -5.17 19.00
C ILE A 9 -11.20 -4.07 19.97
N SER A 10 -11.47 -2.80 19.70
CA SER A 10 -11.00 -1.70 20.55
C SER A 10 -11.78 -1.56 21.85
N ASN A 11 -13.07 -1.90 21.86
CA ASN A 11 -13.94 -1.65 23.03
C ASN A 11 -14.16 -2.87 23.91
N TYR A 12 -13.99 -4.08 23.38
CA TYR A 12 -14.31 -5.31 24.11
C TYR A 12 -13.10 -6.22 24.34
N LEU A 13 -11.94 -5.99 23.71
CA LEU A 13 -10.84 -6.96 23.68
C LEU A 13 -9.48 -6.35 24.05
N ASP A 14 -9.17 -6.42 25.34
CA ASP A 14 -7.83 -6.14 25.86
C ASP A 14 -6.83 -7.22 25.44
N ASP A 15 -5.54 -6.89 25.48
CA ASP A 15 -4.45 -7.79 25.05
C ASP A 15 -4.51 -9.16 25.72
N ALA A 16 -4.95 -9.22 26.97
CA ALA A 16 -5.04 -10.44 27.76
C ALA A 16 -6.24 -11.33 27.38
N HIS A 17 -7.30 -10.75 26.81
CA HIS A 17 -8.53 -11.48 26.44
C HIS A 17 -8.58 -11.86 24.96
N LEU A 18 -7.69 -11.31 24.12
CA LEU A 18 -7.59 -11.67 22.70
C LEU A 18 -7.39 -13.17 22.48
N GLY A 19 -6.52 -13.80 23.26
CA GLY A 19 -6.27 -15.25 23.22
C GLY A 19 -7.52 -16.06 23.53
N LEU A 20 -8.21 -15.71 24.61
CA LEU A 20 -9.43 -16.38 25.06
C LEU A 20 -10.57 -16.23 24.05
N PHE A 21 -10.74 -15.02 23.50
CA PHE A 21 -11.73 -14.76 22.47
C PHE A 21 -11.45 -15.55 21.19
N GLY A 22 -10.20 -15.57 20.72
CA GLY A 22 -9.83 -16.33 19.53
C GLY A 22 -10.09 -17.83 19.69
N GLN A 23 -9.81 -18.39 20.86
CA GLN A 23 -10.13 -19.78 21.17
C GLN A 23 -11.65 -20.03 21.18
N ARG A 24 -12.40 -19.23 21.93
CA ARG A 24 -13.87 -19.36 22.01
C ARG A 24 -14.55 -19.17 20.66
N LEU A 25 -14.02 -18.26 19.82
CA LEU A 25 -14.51 -18.05 18.47
C LEU A 25 -14.29 -19.30 17.60
N ALA A 26 -13.13 -19.95 17.72
CA ALA A 26 -12.87 -21.20 17.00
C ALA A 26 -13.83 -22.31 17.46
N GLU A 27 -14.03 -22.46 18.77
CA GLU A 27 -14.96 -23.45 19.34
C GLU A 27 -16.40 -23.20 18.89
N TRP A 28 -16.86 -21.94 18.92
CA TRP A 28 -18.18 -21.55 18.45
C TRP A 28 -18.34 -21.82 16.95
N LEU A 29 -17.36 -21.47 16.11
CA LEU A 29 -17.41 -21.75 14.66
C LEU A 29 -17.49 -23.25 14.36
N VAL A 30 -16.72 -24.07 15.08
CA VAL A 30 -16.74 -25.53 14.91
C VAL A 30 -18.08 -26.11 15.35
N ALA A 31 -18.65 -25.62 16.46
CA ALA A 31 -19.97 -26.05 16.93
C ALA A 31 -21.09 -25.61 15.95
N ASP A 32 -21.02 -24.39 15.43
CA ASP A 32 -22.00 -23.83 14.52
C ASP A 32 -22.03 -24.57 13.17
N LEU A 33 -20.85 -24.87 12.62
CA LEU A 33 -20.70 -25.58 11.34
C LEU A 33 -21.01 -27.08 11.44
N ASN A 34 -20.96 -27.65 12.65
CA ASN A 34 -21.24 -29.07 12.90
C ASN A 34 -22.58 -29.29 13.62
N ARG A 35 -23.58 -28.40 13.46
CA ARG A 35 -24.94 -28.57 14.03
C ARG A 35 -25.68 -29.86 13.62
N SER A 36 -25.12 -30.70 12.76
CA SER A 36 -25.68 -32.00 12.38
C SER A 36 -25.57 -33.03 13.50
N ASP A 37 -26.61 -33.84 13.71
CA ASP A 37 -26.77 -34.88 14.75
C ASP A 37 -25.71 -36.02 14.72
N GLU A 38 -24.79 -36.00 13.76
CA GLU A 38 -23.77 -37.04 13.59
C GLU A 38 -22.49 -36.65 14.36
N SER A 39 -21.85 -37.61 15.02
CA SER A 39 -20.62 -37.39 15.77
C SER A 39 -19.45 -37.06 14.82
N VAL A 40 -19.35 -35.79 14.45
CA VAL A 40 -18.32 -35.28 13.55
C VAL A 40 -16.98 -35.20 14.28
N PRO A 41 -15.87 -35.70 13.69
CA PRO A 41 -14.53 -35.53 14.26
C PRO A 41 -14.15 -34.05 14.34
N VAL A 42 -13.70 -33.63 15.52
CA VAL A 42 -13.30 -32.25 15.82
C VAL A 42 -12.26 -31.75 14.82
N PHE A 43 -12.48 -30.55 14.28
CA PHE A 43 -11.53 -29.92 13.35
C PHE A 43 -10.35 -29.32 14.12
N THR A 44 -9.24 -30.06 14.17
CA THR A 44 -8.04 -29.69 14.92
C THR A 44 -7.05 -28.84 14.12
N GLU A 45 -6.16 -28.13 14.83
CA GLU A 45 -5.05 -27.37 14.22
C GLU A 45 -4.15 -28.26 13.34
N SER A 46 -3.88 -29.50 13.78
CA SER A 46 -3.08 -30.47 13.01
C SER A 46 -3.77 -30.88 11.71
N ARG A 47 -5.09 -31.06 11.72
CA ARG A 47 -5.90 -31.34 10.52
C ARG A 47 -5.90 -30.16 9.57
N ALA A 48 -6.08 -28.94 10.09
CA ALA A 48 -5.98 -27.70 9.30
C ALA A 48 -4.61 -27.56 8.62
N LYS A 49 -3.52 -27.82 9.36
CA LYS A 49 -2.15 -27.79 8.82
C LYS A 49 -1.94 -28.85 7.74
N ALA A 50 -2.41 -30.07 7.96
CA ALA A 50 -2.33 -31.15 6.98
C ALA A 50 -3.10 -30.82 5.70
N LEU A 51 -4.30 -30.24 5.81
CA LEU A 51 -5.11 -29.80 4.68
C LEU A 51 -4.41 -28.72 3.84
N LEU A 52 -3.88 -27.68 4.49
CA LEU A 52 -3.20 -26.60 3.77
C LEU A 52 -1.96 -27.12 3.01
N ARG A 53 -1.22 -28.06 3.61
CA ARG A 53 -0.10 -28.74 2.94
C ARG A 53 -0.55 -29.62 1.78
N ALA A 54 -1.56 -30.48 2.01
CA ALA A 54 -2.07 -31.41 1.01
C ALA A 54 -2.67 -30.68 -0.20
N SER A 55 -3.26 -29.51 0.01
CA SER A 55 -3.84 -28.67 -1.05
C SER A 55 -2.80 -27.94 -1.92
N GLY A 56 -1.53 -27.87 -1.49
CA GLY A 56 -0.48 -27.14 -2.21
C GLY A 56 -0.68 -25.63 -2.26
N PHE A 57 -1.67 -25.08 -1.55
CA PHE A 57 -1.95 -23.64 -1.59
C PHE A 57 -1.03 -22.78 -0.74
N ILE A 58 -0.20 -23.34 0.16
CA ILE A 58 0.75 -22.59 0.98
C ILE A 58 2.00 -23.43 1.20
N ASP A 59 3.16 -22.80 1.11
CA ASP A 59 4.46 -23.43 1.36
C ASP A 59 4.74 -23.52 2.87
N ASP A 60 5.43 -24.58 3.30
CA ASP A 60 5.81 -24.79 4.70
C ASP A 60 6.53 -23.60 5.38
N PRO A 61 7.45 -22.89 4.70
CA PRO A 61 8.08 -21.70 5.27
C PRO A 61 7.06 -20.62 5.65
N THR A 62 6.07 -20.37 4.78
CA THR A 62 5.03 -19.35 5.02
C THR A 62 4.17 -19.72 6.22
N LEU A 63 3.84 -21.00 6.41
CA LEU A 63 3.10 -21.48 7.58
C LEU A 63 3.89 -21.27 8.88
N ASN A 64 5.20 -21.52 8.85
CA ASN A 64 6.06 -21.31 10.01
C ASN A 64 6.25 -19.81 10.33
N ASP A 65 6.43 -18.98 9.31
CA ASP A 65 6.55 -17.52 9.47
C ASP A 65 5.25 -16.93 10.03
N PHE A 66 4.09 -17.42 9.57
CA PHE A 66 2.80 -17.04 10.14
C PHE A 66 2.69 -17.44 11.61
N GLY A 67 3.09 -18.66 11.97
CA GLY A 67 3.12 -19.14 13.35
C GLY A 67 3.93 -18.23 14.27
N ARG A 68 5.14 -17.83 13.83
CA ARG A 68 5.98 -16.87 14.57
C ARG A 68 5.36 -15.47 14.64
N LEU A 69 4.68 -15.04 13.58
CA LEU A 69 4.05 -13.73 13.54
C LEU A 69 2.92 -13.62 14.57
N VAL A 70 2.09 -14.65 14.71
CA VAL A 70 0.94 -14.65 15.64
C VAL A 70 1.32 -14.89 17.11
N GLU A 71 2.61 -15.00 17.44
CA GLU A 71 3.09 -14.93 18.83
C GLU A 71 3.05 -13.49 19.38
N GLY A 72 3.09 -12.49 18.50
CA GLY A 72 3.03 -11.08 18.89
C GLY A 72 1.59 -10.59 19.10
N ALA A 73 1.30 -9.96 20.25
CA ALA A 73 -0.04 -9.44 20.57
C ALA A 73 -0.60 -8.47 19.49
N THR A 74 0.24 -7.59 18.95
CA THR A 74 -0.16 -6.67 17.87
C THR A 74 -0.59 -7.40 16.60
N ALA A 75 0.11 -8.48 16.27
CA ALA A 75 -0.19 -9.30 15.11
C ALA A 75 -1.45 -10.15 15.32
N VAL A 76 -1.66 -10.68 16.52
CA VAL A 76 -2.90 -11.36 16.93
C VAL A 76 -4.10 -10.45 16.75
N ARG A 77 -4.03 -9.22 17.29
CA ARG A 77 -5.11 -8.23 17.20
C ARG A 77 -5.45 -7.90 15.74
N LEU A 78 -4.41 -7.71 14.91
CA LEU A 78 -4.57 -7.40 13.50
C LEU A 78 -5.11 -8.58 12.68
N ALA A 79 -4.63 -9.78 12.94
CA ALA A 79 -5.09 -10.99 12.27
C ALA A 79 -6.56 -11.29 12.62
N LEU A 80 -6.97 -11.12 13.88
CA LEU A 80 -8.38 -11.21 14.27
C LEU A 80 -9.22 -10.13 13.58
N TYR A 81 -8.74 -8.88 13.50
CA TYR A 81 -9.43 -7.80 12.79
C TYR A 81 -9.67 -8.15 11.31
N ASP A 82 -8.61 -8.52 10.60
CA ASP A 82 -8.69 -8.83 9.17
C ASP A 82 -9.53 -10.09 8.92
N LEU A 83 -9.47 -11.08 9.82
CA LEU A 83 -10.29 -12.29 9.73
C LEU A 83 -11.77 -11.94 9.89
N LEU A 84 -12.12 -11.17 10.92
CA LEU A 84 -13.50 -10.78 11.22
C LEU A 84 -14.09 -9.88 10.11
N ASP A 85 -13.33 -8.90 9.62
CA ASP A 85 -13.75 -8.03 8.51
C ASP A 85 -13.84 -8.81 7.19
N GLY A 86 -12.87 -9.69 6.91
CA GLY A 86 -12.83 -10.50 5.69
C GLY A 86 -13.94 -11.55 5.60
N THR A 87 -14.38 -12.08 6.75
CA THR A 87 -15.43 -13.11 6.83
C THR A 87 -16.83 -12.54 7.09
N GLY A 88 -16.94 -11.28 7.52
CA GLY A 88 -18.22 -10.67 7.87
C GLY A 88 -18.77 -11.10 9.23
N LEU A 89 -17.99 -11.85 10.02
CA LEU A 89 -18.40 -12.35 11.35
C LEU A 89 -18.78 -11.22 12.34
N VAL A 90 -18.31 -10.01 12.11
CA VAL A 90 -18.62 -8.81 12.92
C VAL A 90 -20.10 -8.45 12.91
N GLU A 91 -20.80 -8.79 11.82
CA GLU A 91 -22.23 -8.50 11.68
C GLU A 91 -23.07 -9.42 12.57
N ASN A 92 -22.52 -10.58 12.98
CA ASN A 92 -23.21 -11.55 13.80
C ASN A 92 -23.25 -11.12 15.29
N ASN A 93 -24.47 -11.07 15.85
CA ASN A 93 -24.71 -10.68 17.23
C ASN A 93 -24.13 -11.69 18.25
N GLU A 94 -24.06 -12.98 17.90
CA GLU A 94 -23.48 -14.02 18.77
C GLU A 94 -21.97 -13.80 18.96
N VAL A 95 -21.26 -13.40 17.91
CA VAL A 95 -19.83 -13.08 17.97
C VAL A 95 -19.57 -11.86 18.85
N ARG A 96 -20.46 -10.85 18.81
CA ARG A 96 -20.39 -9.69 19.73
C ARG A 96 -20.67 -10.10 21.18
N ALA A 97 -21.65 -10.97 21.41
CA ALA A 97 -21.94 -11.49 22.74
C ALA A 97 -20.76 -12.32 23.29
N LEU A 98 -20.11 -13.10 22.43
CA LEU A 98 -18.92 -13.89 22.76
C LEU A 98 -17.72 -12.99 23.09
N ALA A 99 -17.54 -11.87 22.38
CA ALA A 99 -16.54 -10.87 22.73
C ALA A 99 -16.79 -10.26 24.12
N ALA A 100 -18.02 -9.84 24.40
CA ALA A 100 -18.40 -9.31 25.71
C ALA A 100 -18.23 -10.34 26.84
N ALA A 101 -18.63 -11.59 26.61
CA ALA A 101 -18.48 -12.69 27.56
C ALA A 101 -17.01 -13.11 27.79
N SER A 102 -16.15 -12.90 26.79
CA SER A 102 -14.71 -13.13 26.91
C SER A 102 -14.05 -12.03 27.74
N ASN A 103 -14.45 -10.77 27.56
CA ASN A 103 -13.96 -9.65 28.36
C ASN A 103 -14.35 -9.78 29.85
N ALA A 104 -15.57 -10.24 30.11
CA ALA A 104 -16.06 -10.46 31.47
C ALA A 104 -15.41 -11.65 32.19
N PHE A 105 -14.64 -12.48 31.49
CA PHE A 105 -14.05 -13.69 32.06
C PHE A 105 -12.76 -13.36 32.82
N PRO A 106 -12.63 -13.75 34.10
CA PRO A 106 -11.40 -13.53 34.85
C PRO A 106 -10.27 -14.44 34.32
N ILE A 107 -9.18 -13.83 33.85
CA ILE A 107 -8.01 -14.53 33.28
C ILE A 107 -7.36 -15.48 34.30
N SER A 108 -7.53 -15.23 35.60
CA SER A 108 -7.05 -16.08 36.70
C SER A 108 -7.74 -17.44 36.80
N GLN A 109 -8.83 -17.68 36.06
CA GLN A 109 -9.58 -18.94 36.07
C GLN A 109 -9.49 -19.70 34.73
N SER A 110 -8.50 -19.38 33.89
CA SER A 110 -8.29 -20.07 32.61
C SER A 110 -8.02 -21.58 32.82
N PRO A 111 -8.78 -22.49 32.18
CA PRO A 111 -8.79 -23.92 32.50
C PRO A 111 -7.67 -24.72 31.81
N ASN A 112 -6.40 -24.28 31.87
CA ASN A 112 -5.25 -25.11 31.48
C ASN A 112 -4.09 -25.00 32.47
N PRO A 113 -4.08 -25.81 33.54
CA PRO A 113 -2.92 -25.99 34.39
C PRO A 113 -2.09 -27.17 33.86
N SER A 114 -1.02 -26.89 33.11
CA SER A 114 0.04 -27.87 32.99
C SER A 114 1.42 -27.22 32.95
N THR A 115 2.14 -27.45 34.05
CA THR A 115 3.61 -27.39 34.23
C THR A 115 4.24 -26.04 34.58
N GLY A 116 4.22 -25.74 35.89
CA GLY A 116 5.40 -25.33 36.66
C GLY A 116 6.35 -24.30 36.07
N SER A 117 5.96 -23.03 36.12
CA SER A 117 6.79 -21.85 36.41
C SER A 117 5.90 -20.63 36.20
N GLY A 118 6.07 -19.56 36.98
CA GLY A 118 5.14 -18.43 37.08
C GLY A 118 5.03 -17.55 35.82
N GLN A 119 4.57 -18.11 34.71
CA GLN A 119 4.08 -17.40 33.54
C GLN A 119 2.60 -17.68 33.38
N VAL A 120 1.80 -16.62 33.24
CA VAL A 120 0.39 -16.70 32.86
C VAL A 120 0.34 -17.33 31.47
N SER A 121 -0.04 -18.61 31.40
CA SER A 121 -0.22 -19.32 30.13
C SER A 121 -1.31 -18.62 29.31
N GLN A 122 -0.89 -17.80 28.35
CA GLN A 122 -1.78 -17.25 27.33
C GLN A 122 -2.39 -18.43 26.57
N SER A 123 -3.72 -18.47 26.44
CA SER A 123 -4.40 -19.47 25.62
C SER A 123 -3.91 -19.34 24.17
N SER A 124 -3.21 -20.37 23.69
CA SER A 124 -2.71 -20.39 22.31
C SER A 124 -3.85 -20.61 21.34
N ILE A 125 -4.18 -19.59 20.54
CA ILE A 125 -5.21 -19.66 19.51
C ILE A 125 -4.80 -20.70 18.45
N SER A 126 -5.71 -21.63 18.11
CA SER A 126 -5.55 -22.55 16.97
C SER A 126 -5.84 -21.80 15.67
N TRP A 127 -4.84 -21.04 15.19
CA TRP A 127 -5.01 -20.06 14.12
C TRP A 127 -5.35 -20.66 12.76
N LEU A 128 -4.72 -21.78 12.38
CA LEU A 128 -4.99 -22.41 11.10
C LEU A 128 -6.39 -23.00 11.08
N SER A 129 -6.80 -23.62 12.19
CA SER A 129 -8.17 -24.11 12.38
C SER A 129 -9.17 -22.95 12.32
N LEU A 130 -8.92 -21.88 13.07
CA LEU A 130 -9.76 -20.68 13.11
C LEU A 130 -9.92 -20.02 11.73
N ALA A 131 -8.82 -19.86 10.99
CA ALA A 131 -8.86 -19.23 9.67
C ALA A 131 -9.68 -20.04 8.66
N ILE A 132 -9.49 -21.37 8.64
CA ILE A 132 -10.28 -22.25 7.77
C ILE A 132 -11.75 -22.26 8.20
N ALA A 133 -12.03 -22.37 9.50
CA ALA A 133 -13.39 -22.38 10.04
C ALA A 133 -14.15 -21.07 9.74
N ALA A 134 -13.50 -19.92 9.87
CA ALA A 134 -14.14 -18.64 9.59
C ALA A 134 -14.45 -18.47 8.09
N HIS A 135 -13.57 -18.93 7.20
CA HIS A 135 -13.86 -18.94 5.76
C HIS A 135 -14.89 -20.00 5.36
N ALA A 136 -14.91 -21.14 6.06
CA ALA A 136 -15.92 -22.18 5.91
C ALA A 136 -17.31 -21.67 6.28
N TRP A 137 -17.40 -20.95 7.39
CA TRP A 137 -18.63 -20.29 7.85
C TRP A 137 -19.17 -19.31 6.81
N LYS A 138 -18.31 -18.45 6.24
CA LYS A 138 -18.71 -17.51 5.18
C LYS A 138 -19.22 -18.21 3.90
N SER A 139 -18.70 -19.39 3.59
CA SER A 139 -19.15 -20.17 2.43
C SER A 139 -20.22 -21.21 2.77
N GLU A 140 -20.70 -21.24 4.01
CA GLU A 140 -21.65 -22.25 4.52
C GLU A 140 -21.20 -23.69 4.22
N TYR A 141 -19.88 -23.92 4.32
CA TYR A 141 -19.28 -25.21 3.99
C TYR A 141 -18.98 -26.01 5.28
N PRO A 142 -19.45 -27.25 5.39
CA PRO A 142 -19.22 -28.06 6.59
C PRO A 142 -17.78 -28.52 6.73
N LEU A 143 -17.23 -28.44 7.94
CA LEU A 143 -15.83 -28.79 8.22
C LEU A 143 -15.54 -30.29 8.12
N TYR A 144 -16.53 -31.14 8.35
CA TYR A 144 -16.35 -32.60 8.29
C TYR A 144 -15.98 -33.12 6.90
N GLN A 145 -16.40 -32.41 5.84
CA GLN A 145 -16.12 -32.78 4.45
C GLN A 145 -14.66 -32.47 4.04
N LEU A 146 -13.93 -31.68 4.83
CA LEU A 146 -12.53 -31.36 4.57
C LEU A 146 -11.63 -32.49 5.08
N ASP A 147 -11.27 -33.41 4.18
CA ASP A 147 -10.36 -34.51 4.48
C ASP A 147 -8.94 -34.24 3.94
N PRO A 148 -7.89 -34.21 4.79
CA PRO A 148 -6.51 -34.09 4.31
C PRO A 148 -6.06 -35.27 3.43
N ALA A 149 -6.67 -36.45 3.55
CA ALA A 149 -6.33 -37.61 2.72
C ALA A 149 -6.85 -37.48 1.28
N ALA A 150 -7.88 -36.66 1.05
CA ALA A 150 -8.47 -36.38 -0.25
C ALA A 150 -8.56 -34.86 -0.46
N PRO A 151 -7.43 -34.19 -0.80
CA PRO A 151 -7.40 -32.74 -0.91
C PRO A 151 -8.37 -32.26 -2.00
N PRO A 152 -9.16 -31.21 -1.75
CA PRO A 152 -10.13 -30.72 -2.71
C PRO A 152 -9.42 -30.06 -3.90
N GLY A 153 -9.97 -30.28 -5.11
CA GLY A 153 -9.45 -29.65 -6.33
C GLY A 153 -9.55 -28.12 -6.31
N GLU A 154 -8.68 -27.44 -7.05
CA GLU A 154 -8.50 -25.98 -6.94
C GLU A 154 -9.75 -25.14 -7.20
N HIS A 155 -10.63 -25.64 -8.08
CA HIS A 155 -11.85 -24.95 -8.48
C HIS A 155 -13.09 -25.40 -7.70
N SER A 156 -12.96 -26.42 -6.84
CA SER A 156 -14.04 -26.88 -5.94
C SER A 156 -14.38 -25.81 -4.90
N PRO A 157 -15.63 -25.72 -4.41
CA PRO A 157 -15.98 -24.82 -3.31
C PRO A 157 -15.03 -24.95 -2.10
N ALA A 158 -14.68 -26.18 -1.73
CA ALA A 158 -13.70 -26.46 -0.67
C ALA A 158 -12.28 -25.97 -1.03
N GLY A 159 -11.86 -26.11 -2.30
CA GLY A 159 -10.59 -25.58 -2.78
C GLY A 159 -10.54 -24.05 -2.78
N GLN A 160 -11.62 -23.39 -3.15
CA GLN A 160 -11.73 -21.93 -3.10
C GLN A 160 -11.69 -21.39 -1.67
N LEU A 161 -12.31 -22.10 -0.72
CA LEU A 161 -12.24 -21.82 0.70
C LEU A 161 -10.80 -21.92 1.21
N LEU A 162 -10.10 -23.03 0.92
CA LEU A 162 -8.71 -23.20 1.32
C LEU A 162 -7.81 -22.14 0.68
N ARG A 163 -8.06 -21.77 -0.59
CA ARG A 163 -7.35 -20.69 -1.28
C ARG A 163 -7.56 -19.33 -0.60
N ARG A 164 -8.77 -19.04 -0.10
CA ARG A 164 -9.05 -17.80 0.64
C ARG A 164 -8.32 -17.78 1.98
N ALA A 165 -8.39 -18.87 2.75
CA ALA A 165 -7.64 -19.01 3.99
C ALA A 165 -6.13 -18.88 3.76
N ALA A 166 -5.62 -19.48 2.68
CA ALA A 166 -4.22 -19.37 2.28
C ALA A 166 -3.81 -17.94 1.90
N ASN A 167 -4.66 -17.22 1.17
CA ASN A 167 -4.42 -15.83 0.84
C ASN A 167 -4.44 -14.94 2.08
N PHE A 168 -5.32 -15.19 3.04
CA PHE A 168 -5.31 -14.50 4.33
C PHE A 168 -3.97 -14.70 5.06
N ILE A 169 -3.49 -15.94 5.18
CA ILE A 169 -2.20 -16.24 5.83
C ILE A 169 -1.05 -15.52 5.14
N ARG A 170 -0.98 -15.59 3.80
CA ARG A 170 0.04 -14.86 3.01
C ARG A 170 -0.03 -13.36 3.24
N GLN A 171 -1.23 -12.78 3.25
CA GLN A 171 -1.41 -11.35 3.46
C GLN A 171 -0.88 -10.91 4.84
N GLN A 172 -1.08 -11.73 5.88
CA GLN A 172 -0.53 -11.43 7.20
C GLN A 172 1.01 -11.47 7.21
N VAL A 173 1.62 -12.48 6.57
CA VAL A 173 3.09 -12.61 6.50
C VAL A 173 3.73 -11.52 5.64
N GLN A 174 3.11 -11.17 4.51
CA GLN A 174 3.65 -10.19 3.57
C GLN A 174 3.46 -8.73 4.01
N ARG A 175 2.73 -8.48 5.10
CA ARG A 175 2.45 -7.12 5.56
C ARG A 175 3.70 -6.49 6.17
N SER A 176 4.01 -5.26 5.73
CA SER A 176 5.17 -4.52 6.22
C SER A 176 5.06 -4.25 7.74
N ALA A 177 6.20 -4.17 8.41
CA ALA A 177 6.25 -3.87 9.84
C ALA A 177 5.60 -2.52 10.17
N THR A 178 5.78 -1.50 9.31
CA THR A 178 5.20 -0.17 9.48
C THR A 178 3.69 -0.15 9.31
N GLU A 179 3.15 -0.93 8.37
CA GLU A 179 1.70 -1.10 8.24
C GLU A 179 1.12 -1.81 9.46
N ARG A 180 1.79 -2.88 9.93
CA ARG A 180 1.37 -3.59 11.15
C ARG A 180 1.39 -2.68 12.36
N GLU A 181 2.43 -1.86 12.53
CA GLU A 181 2.52 -0.90 13.63
C GLU A 181 1.41 0.16 13.55
N LYS A 182 1.14 0.70 12.35
CA LYS A 182 0.07 1.67 12.15
C LYS A 182 -1.29 1.10 12.53
N TRP A 183 -1.57 -0.15 12.12
CA TRP A 183 -2.81 -0.82 12.49
C TRP A 183 -2.84 -1.22 13.96
N GLY A 184 -1.71 -1.65 14.51
CA GLY A 184 -1.55 -1.93 15.93
C GLY A 184 -1.95 -0.73 16.79
N ARG A 185 -1.41 0.45 16.49
CA ARG A 185 -1.78 1.70 17.17
C ARG A 185 -3.26 2.03 16.99
N LYS A 186 -3.81 1.83 15.80
CA LYS A 186 -5.24 2.12 15.53
C LYS A 186 -6.18 1.18 16.28
N LEU A 187 -5.84 -0.11 16.38
CA LEU A 187 -6.68 -1.12 17.01
C LEU A 187 -6.48 -1.21 18.54
N ALA A 188 -5.31 -0.82 19.04
CA ALA A 188 -5.05 -0.70 20.48
C ALA A 188 -5.63 0.58 21.11
N TYR A 189 -5.94 1.59 20.29
CA TYR A 189 -6.47 2.85 20.78
C TYR A 189 -7.99 2.75 21.00
N ALA A 190 -8.41 2.55 22.24
CA ALA A 190 -9.79 2.73 22.65
C ALA A 190 -10.09 4.24 22.79
N PRO A 191 -11.01 4.82 22.02
CA PRO A 191 -11.38 6.24 22.16
C PRO A 191 -12.02 6.58 23.52
N GLY A 192 -12.43 5.56 24.30
CA GLY A 192 -13.04 5.72 25.62
C GLY A 192 -12.06 6.03 26.76
N ASP A 193 -10.82 5.52 26.71
CA ASP A 193 -9.87 5.72 27.82
C ASP A 193 -9.33 7.15 27.91
N MET A 194 -9.35 7.89 26.81
CA MET A 194 -8.98 9.31 26.77
C MET A 194 -10.13 10.22 27.23
N ALA A 195 -11.39 9.78 27.17
CA ALA A 195 -12.48 10.52 27.81
C ALA A 195 -12.40 10.50 29.35
N ALA A 196 -11.68 9.50 29.91
CA ALA A 196 -11.44 9.39 31.34
C ALA A 196 -10.06 9.96 31.78
N GLN A 197 -9.05 10.03 30.89
CA GLN A 197 -7.68 10.39 31.29
C GLN A 197 -7.01 11.54 30.52
N THR A 198 -7.56 12.04 29.41
CA THR A 198 -7.11 13.34 28.90
C THR A 198 -7.99 14.44 29.45
N PRO A 199 -7.48 15.32 30.34
CA PRO A 199 -8.21 16.52 30.67
C PRO A 199 -8.39 17.30 29.37
N SER A 200 -9.64 17.49 28.96
CA SER A 200 -9.97 18.44 27.90
C SER A 200 -9.45 19.83 28.30
N LEU A 201 -9.12 20.68 27.32
CA LEU A 201 -8.57 22.02 27.58
C LEU A 201 -9.46 22.85 28.53
N ASP A 202 -10.77 22.55 28.58
CA ASP A 202 -11.76 23.16 29.47
C ASP A 202 -11.76 22.60 30.91
N GLN A 203 -11.13 21.44 31.16
CA GLN A 203 -11.02 20.80 32.48
C GLN A 203 -9.75 21.19 33.25
N LEU A 204 -8.86 21.97 32.64
CA LEU A 204 -7.75 22.60 33.34
C LEU A 204 -8.28 23.77 34.17
N LEU A 205 -8.63 23.52 35.44
CA LEU A 205 -8.85 24.57 36.43
C LEU A 205 -7.64 25.53 36.43
N PRO A 206 -7.84 26.86 36.42
CA PRO A 206 -6.75 27.84 36.44
C PRO A 206 -6.09 27.99 37.83
N GLN A 207 -6.02 26.91 38.61
CA GLN A 207 -5.45 26.89 39.96
C GLN A 207 -4.64 25.61 40.18
N SER A 208 -3.51 25.50 39.51
CA SER A 208 -2.37 24.78 40.08
C SER A 208 -1.47 25.81 40.73
N GLU A 209 -1.23 25.68 42.03
CA GLU A 209 -0.18 26.45 42.73
C GLU A 209 1.12 26.34 41.95
N ILE A 210 1.58 27.48 41.44
CA ILE A 210 2.85 27.58 40.73
C ILE A 210 3.94 27.24 41.74
N ALA A 211 4.64 26.12 41.52
CA ALA A 211 5.82 25.78 42.30
C ALA A 211 6.78 26.99 42.30
N PRO A 212 7.36 27.37 43.45
CA PRO A 212 8.19 28.57 43.54
C PRO A 212 9.36 28.46 42.57
N VAL A 213 9.48 29.47 41.72
CA VAL A 213 10.50 29.55 40.67
C VAL A 213 11.89 29.58 41.33
N PRO A 214 12.84 28.70 40.93
CA PRO A 214 14.19 28.71 41.48
C PRO A 214 14.88 30.07 41.21
N PRO A 215 15.75 30.54 42.13
CA PRO A 215 16.26 31.93 42.17
C PRO A 215 17.09 32.39 40.95
N TYR A 216 17.32 31.51 39.96
CA TYR A 216 18.12 31.80 38.77
C TYR A 216 17.36 31.65 37.45
N PHE A 217 16.04 31.46 37.48
CA PHE A 217 15.27 31.39 36.24
C PHE A 217 15.15 32.79 35.62
N ARG A 218 15.89 33.05 34.53
CA ARG A 218 15.65 34.19 33.65
C ARG A 218 14.63 33.76 32.59
N SER A 219 13.53 34.50 32.47
CA SER A 219 12.60 34.31 31.36
C SER A 219 13.33 34.50 30.03
N PRO A 220 13.12 33.62 29.04
CA PRO A 220 13.70 33.81 27.72
C PRO A 220 13.14 35.12 27.13
N VAL A 221 14.05 36.02 26.76
CA VAL A 221 13.70 37.27 26.06
C VAL A 221 13.06 36.89 24.73
N PRO A 222 11.86 37.38 24.41
CA PRO A 222 11.22 37.11 23.13
C PRO A 222 12.11 37.62 22.00
N VAL A 223 12.70 36.70 21.23
CA VAL A 223 13.39 37.03 19.99
C VAL A 223 12.31 37.39 18.97
N ARG A 224 12.08 38.69 18.79
CA ARG A 224 11.30 39.20 17.66
C ARG A 224 12.15 39.02 16.41
N TYR A 225 11.81 38.01 15.60
CA TYR A 225 12.29 37.98 14.23
C TYR A 225 11.70 39.17 13.49
N PRO A 226 12.49 39.96 12.74
CA PRO A 226 11.94 40.99 11.90
C PRO A 226 11.04 40.31 10.85
N GLU A 227 9.75 40.55 10.99
CA GLU A 227 8.74 40.13 10.02
C GLU A 227 9.09 40.79 8.69
N TYR A 228 9.33 39.98 7.66
CA TYR A 228 9.57 40.45 6.30
C TYR A 228 8.32 41.20 5.81
N ALA A 229 8.32 42.52 5.98
CA ALA A 229 7.40 43.41 5.30
C ALA A 229 7.62 43.25 3.79
N ARG A 230 6.63 42.67 3.10
CA ARG A 230 6.64 42.44 1.64
C ARG A 230 6.42 43.74 0.83
N GLU A 231 6.73 44.90 1.41
CA GLU A 231 6.49 46.21 0.82
C GLU A 231 7.74 47.07 1.01
N THR A 232 8.81 46.79 0.25
CA THR A 232 9.88 47.73 -0.18
C THR A 232 11.01 46.95 -0.86
N LEU A 233 10.69 46.26 -1.97
CA LEU A 233 11.68 45.94 -3.00
C LEU A 233 11.18 46.57 -4.30
N ARG A 234 11.34 47.89 -4.38
CA ARG A 234 11.36 48.61 -5.65
C ARG A 234 12.75 48.34 -6.23
N VAL A 235 12.85 47.36 -7.12
CA VAL A 235 14.05 47.17 -7.93
C VAL A 235 14.07 48.32 -8.94
N GLU A 236 15.02 49.22 -8.77
CA GLU A 236 15.33 50.28 -9.73
C GLU A 236 15.90 49.62 -10.99
N PRO A 237 15.41 49.92 -12.20
CA PRO A 237 15.97 49.35 -13.42
C PRO A 237 17.33 49.99 -13.72
N GLU A 238 18.37 49.16 -13.69
CA GLU A 238 19.74 49.52 -14.09
C GLU A 238 19.78 49.82 -15.61
N PRO A 239 20.47 50.89 -16.06
CA PRO A 239 20.53 51.22 -17.48
C PRO A 239 21.40 50.22 -18.26
N PRO A 240 21.15 50.03 -19.57
CA PRO A 240 21.84 49.05 -20.39
C PRO A 240 23.31 49.45 -20.61
N LEU A 241 24.23 48.54 -20.25
CA LEU A 241 25.64 48.66 -20.62
C LEU A 241 25.83 48.28 -22.10
N GLU A 242 26.52 49.16 -22.83
CA GLU A 242 26.87 49.03 -24.24
C GLU A 242 27.79 47.82 -24.52
N PRO A 243 27.67 47.18 -25.70
CA PRO A 243 28.50 46.04 -26.09
C PRO A 243 29.92 46.46 -26.47
N LEU A 244 30.93 45.86 -25.82
CA LEU A 244 32.33 45.94 -26.26
C LEU A 244 32.56 45.02 -27.48
N PRO A 245 33.37 45.46 -28.47
CA PRO A 245 33.61 44.71 -29.70
C PRO A 245 34.52 43.48 -29.48
N PRO A 246 34.40 42.43 -30.32
CA PRO A 246 35.12 41.17 -30.17
C PRO A 246 36.59 41.28 -30.61
N THR A 247 37.51 40.86 -29.74
CA THR A 247 38.94 40.66 -30.07
C THR A 247 39.15 39.22 -30.56
N PRO A 248 39.71 38.98 -31.75
CA PRO A 248 40.00 37.64 -32.24
C PRO A 248 41.31 37.10 -31.64
N ALA A 249 41.27 35.87 -31.12
CA ALA A 249 42.44 35.07 -30.77
C ALA A 249 42.39 33.74 -31.54
N PRO A 250 43.55 33.10 -31.79
CA PRO A 250 43.87 32.50 -33.09
C PRO A 250 43.38 31.07 -33.29
N VAL A 251 43.19 30.74 -34.57
CA VAL A 251 42.96 29.42 -35.14
C VAL A 251 44.08 28.47 -34.73
N ILE A 252 43.73 27.34 -34.09
CA ILE A 252 44.61 26.19 -33.96
C ILE A 252 44.27 25.25 -35.12
N THR A 253 45.12 25.31 -36.14
CA THR A 253 45.31 24.28 -37.17
C THR A 253 45.78 22.98 -36.51
N ILE A 254 45.06 21.88 -36.76
CA ILE A 254 45.59 20.52 -36.62
C ILE A 254 45.68 19.94 -38.02
N SER A 255 46.90 19.61 -38.39
CA SER A 255 47.38 19.19 -39.71
C SER A 255 46.85 17.81 -40.11
N GLU A 256 46.54 17.65 -41.40
CA GLU A 256 46.39 16.36 -42.07
C GLU A 256 47.72 15.61 -42.04
N GLY A 257 47.81 14.52 -41.29
CA GLY A 257 49.04 13.73 -41.29
C GLY A 257 49.12 12.60 -40.29
N GLU A 258 48.12 11.72 -40.23
CA GLU A 258 48.35 10.28 -40.00
C GLU A 258 47.08 9.48 -40.27
N VAL A 259 46.80 9.27 -41.56
CA VAL A 259 45.81 8.29 -42.04
C VAL A 259 46.57 7.02 -42.42
N THR A 260 46.43 5.96 -41.62
CA THR A 260 46.56 4.59 -42.15
C THR A 260 45.73 3.61 -41.29
N PRO A 261 44.57 3.12 -41.77
CA PRO A 261 43.87 2.02 -41.11
C PRO A 261 44.43 0.66 -41.57
N PRO A 262 44.68 -0.33 -40.69
CA PRO A 262 44.80 -1.70 -41.13
C PRO A 262 43.42 -2.23 -41.51
N ALA A 263 43.31 -2.72 -42.74
CA ALA A 263 42.11 -3.29 -43.32
C ALA A 263 41.67 -4.56 -42.57
N ALA A 264 40.60 -4.46 -41.81
CA ALA A 264 39.85 -5.62 -41.33
C ALA A 264 38.40 -5.48 -41.79
N ARG A 265 38.02 -6.25 -42.81
CA ARG A 265 36.64 -6.35 -43.28
C ARG A 265 35.79 -7.01 -42.18
N PRO A 266 34.64 -6.45 -41.78
CA PRO A 266 33.73 -7.17 -40.90
C PRO A 266 33.13 -8.37 -41.65
N ILE A 267 33.31 -9.57 -41.08
CA ILE A 267 32.73 -10.81 -41.58
C ILE A 267 31.22 -10.71 -41.45
N THR A 268 30.51 -10.75 -42.58
CA THR A 268 29.06 -10.75 -42.65
C THR A 268 28.55 -12.11 -42.18
N MET A 269 27.84 -12.14 -41.06
CA MET A 269 27.17 -13.35 -40.57
C MET A 269 26.02 -13.70 -41.54
N PRO A 270 25.88 -14.97 -42.00
CA PRO A 270 24.79 -15.33 -42.88
C PRO A 270 23.43 -15.26 -42.16
N PRO A 271 22.34 -14.95 -42.88
CA PRO A 271 21.02 -14.83 -42.29
C PRO A 271 20.53 -16.20 -41.81
N ILE A 272 20.04 -16.24 -40.56
CA ILE A 272 19.40 -17.42 -39.97
C ILE A 272 18.07 -17.63 -40.73
N GLN A 273 18.01 -18.65 -41.59
CA GLN A 273 16.75 -19.08 -42.19
C GLN A 273 16.09 -20.10 -41.25
N ILE A 274 15.07 -19.64 -40.51
CA ILE A 274 14.18 -20.54 -39.77
C ILE A 274 13.19 -21.09 -40.77
N THR A 275 13.38 -22.35 -41.19
CA THR A 275 12.41 -23.07 -42.02
C THR A 275 11.19 -23.48 -41.18
N GLU A 276 10.02 -23.45 -41.81
CA GLU A 276 8.68 -23.56 -41.21
C GLU A 276 8.41 -24.88 -40.44
N ASP A 277 9.29 -25.87 -40.54
CA ASP A 277 9.19 -27.18 -39.88
C ASP A 277 9.76 -27.24 -38.45
N GLN A 278 10.35 -26.16 -37.92
CA GLN A 278 10.96 -26.15 -36.57
C GLN A 278 10.06 -25.58 -35.45
N ILE A 279 8.76 -25.39 -35.67
CA ILE A 279 7.83 -24.90 -34.64
C ILE A 279 6.86 -26.03 -34.23
N PRO A 280 6.84 -26.48 -32.97
CA PRO A 280 5.82 -27.40 -32.48
C PRO A 280 4.42 -26.78 -32.62
N ARG A 281 3.53 -27.45 -33.35
CA ARG A 281 2.13 -27.04 -33.53
C ARG A 281 1.39 -27.07 -32.19
N VAL A 282 1.14 -25.90 -31.62
CA VAL A 282 0.09 -25.71 -30.61
C VAL A 282 -1.21 -25.37 -31.32
N VAL A 283 -2.18 -26.27 -31.22
CA VAL A 283 -3.54 -26.12 -31.76
C VAL A 283 -4.18 -24.88 -31.12
N SER A 284 -4.27 -23.80 -31.88
CA SER A 284 -4.88 -22.54 -31.47
C SER A 284 -6.17 -22.33 -32.27
N THR A 285 -7.30 -22.35 -31.55
CA THR A 285 -8.60 -21.99 -32.08
C THR A 285 -8.61 -20.51 -32.47
N SER A 286 -8.89 -20.26 -33.74
CA SER A 286 -8.93 -18.94 -34.36
C SER A 286 -9.98 -18.03 -33.70
N ARG A 287 -9.53 -16.93 -33.09
CA ARG A 287 -10.35 -15.72 -32.88
C ARG A 287 -9.69 -14.55 -33.60
N ARG A 288 -10.43 -14.06 -34.58
CA ARG A 288 -10.22 -12.87 -35.43
C ARG A 288 -9.64 -11.69 -34.62
N PRO A 289 -8.64 -10.93 -35.13
CA PRO A 289 -8.18 -9.71 -34.47
C PRO A 289 -9.26 -8.63 -34.62
N SER A 290 -9.99 -8.38 -33.55
CA SER A 290 -10.74 -7.13 -33.37
C SER A 290 -9.75 -6.00 -33.10
N ALA A 291 -9.99 -4.86 -33.75
CA ALA A 291 -9.33 -3.58 -33.51
C ALA A 291 -9.13 -3.29 -32.01
N PRO A 292 -8.08 -2.54 -31.59
CA PRO A 292 -7.81 -2.28 -30.19
C PRO A 292 -8.97 -1.48 -29.56
N SER A 293 -9.91 -2.21 -28.95
CA SER A 293 -10.91 -1.64 -28.06
C SER A 293 -10.18 -1.24 -26.79
N SER A 294 -10.05 0.07 -26.62
CA SER A 294 -9.70 0.78 -25.39
C SER A 294 -10.29 0.06 -24.16
N GLY A 295 -9.43 -0.67 -23.43
CA GLY A 295 -9.82 -1.57 -22.36
C GLY A 295 -9.13 -1.23 -21.05
N SER A 296 -9.89 -0.58 -20.16
CA SER A 296 -9.80 -0.72 -18.70
C SER A 296 -8.51 -0.28 -17.99
N SER A 297 -8.11 0.99 -18.15
CA SER A 297 -7.49 1.72 -17.03
C SER A 297 -8.62 2.25 -16.14
N GLY A 298 -8.68 1.86 -14.86
CA GLY A 298 -9.58 2.53 -13.92
C GLY A 298 -9.30 4.03 -13.96
N ASN A 299 -10.27 4.81 -14.45
CA ASN A 299 -10.09 6.24 -14.71
C ASN A 299 -9.56 6.92 -13.45
N LEU A 300 -8.34 7.48 -13.51
CA LEU A 300 -7.72 8.21 -12.40
C LEU A 300 -8.70 9.23 -11.82
N ASN A 301 -9.46 9.89 -12.69
CA ASN A 301 -10.49 10.85 -12.30
C ASN A 301 -11.53 10.22 -11.36
N THR A 302 -12.09 9.07 -11.71
CA THR A 302 -13.06 8.34 -10.88
C THR A 302 -12.43 7.85 -9.57
N ALA A 303 -11.19 7.34 -9.61
CA ALA A 303 -10.51 6.84 -8.42
C ALA A 303 -10.16 7.96 -7.42
N VAL A 304 -9.72 9.12 -7.92
CA VAL A 304 -9.45 10.32 -7.12
C VAL A 304 -10.77 10.85 -6.54
N GLN A 305 -11.84 10.88 -7.33
CA GLN A 305 -13.16 11.32 -6.89
C GLN A 305 -13.77 10.40 -5.81
N GLN A 306 -13.63 9.08 -5.94
CA GLN A 306 -14.08 8.14 -4.91
C GLN A 306 -13.30 8.28 -3.59
N ARG A 307 -11.99 8.53 -3.67
CA ARG A 307 -11.12 8.64 -2.48
C ARG A 307 -11.27 9.96 -1.76
N PHE A 308 -11.46 11.05 -2.51
CA PHE A 308 -11.31 12.40 -1.97
C PHE A 308 -12.52 13.30 -2.23
N GLY A 309 -13.44 12.94 -3.14
CA GLY A 309 -14.59 13.76 -3.53
C GLY A 309 -15.73 13.77 -2.52
N SER A 310 -15.76 12.82 -1.60
CA SER A 310 -16.71 12.81 -0.47
C SER A 310 -16.41 13.86 0.59
N LYS A 311 -15.18 14.40 0.63
CA LYS A 311 -14.74 15.37 1.63
C LYS A 311 -14.81 16.81 1.15
N GLU A 312 -14.70 17.03 -0.16
CA GLU A 312 -14.54 18.37 -0.72
C GLU A 312 -14.91 18.41 -2.21
N PRO A 313 -15.56 19.48 -2.73
CA PRO A 313 -15.78 19.65 -4.16
C PRO A 313 -14.45 19.67 -4.92
N MET A 314 -14.45 19.04 -6.10
CA MET A 314 -13.28 18.92 -6.97
C MET A 314 -13.46 19.72 -8.25
N ARG A 315 -12.37 20.31 -8.74
CA ARG A 315 -12.31 20.98 -10.05
C ARG A 315 -11.23 20.34 -10.91
N ALA A 316 -11.48 20.22 -12.21
CA ALA A 316 -10.47 19.75 -13.16
C ALA A 316 -9.48 20.88 -13.49
N VAL A 317 -8.19 20.56 -13.46
CA VAL A 317 -7.07 21.45 -13.80
C VAL A 317 -6.22 20.77 -14.87
N LYS A 318 -5.66 21.54 -15.81
CA LYS A 318 -4.79 21.01 -16.87
C LYS A 318 -3.34 20.96 -16.39
N LEU A 319 -2.69 19.82 -16.55
CA LEU A 319 -1.25 19.66 -16.35
C LEU A 319 -0.58 19.44 -17.71
N ARG A 320 0.30 20.37 -18.08
CA ARG A 320 1.14 20.35 -19.27
C ARG A 320 2.54 19.89 -18.87
N ILE A 321 2.91 18.68 -19.27
CA ILE A 321 4.24 18.12 -19.08
C ILE A 321 5.02 18.36 -20.37
N VAL A 322 6.17 19.03 -20.25
CA VAL A 322 7.03 19.37 -21.40
C VAL A 322 8.35 18.63 -21.21
N VAL A 323 8.71 17.78 -22.15
CA VAL A 323 9.96 17.03 -22.11
C VAL A 323 10.86 17.47 -23.25
N GLN A 324 12.01 18.03 -22.89
CA GLN A 324 12.98 18.62 -23.80
C GLN A 324 14.38 18.06 -23.50
N GLU A 325 15.25 18.09 -24.50
CA GLU A 325 16.63 17.66 -24.34
C GLU A 325 17.43 18.63 -23.43
N TYR A 326 17.25 19.93 -23.59
CA TYR A 326 17.85 20.99 -22.77
C TYR A 326 16.85 22.15 -22.56
N GLN A 327 17.21 23.16 -21.76
CA GLN A 327 16.26 24.19 -21.26
C GLN A 327 15.52 25.02 -22.34
N ASP A 328 15.98 24.97 -23.60
CA ASP A 328 15.31 25.55 -24.78
C ASP A 328 15.44 24.62 -26.01
N GLY A 329 15.54 23.31 -25.77
CA GLY A 329 15.80 22.33 -26.81
C GLY A 329 14.57 21.82 -27.55
N PRO A 330 14.79 21.01 -28.60
CA PRO A 330 13.69 20.32 -29.28
C PRO A 330 12.95 19.42 -28.28
N GLY A 331 11.63 19.38 -28.42
CA GLY A 331 10.79 18.48 -27.64
C GLY A 331 10.99 17.04 -28.05
N LEU A 332 11.00 16.14 -27.08
CA LEU A 332 11.24 14.72 -27.32
C LEU A 332 9.92 13.98 -27.53
N TYR A 333 9.78 13.40 -28.72
CA TYR A 333 8.57 12.69 -29.15
C TYR A 333 8.52 11.25 -28.64
N GLY A 334 7.31 10.78 -28.32
CA GLY A 334 7.04 9.35 -28.06
C GLY A 334 7.50 8.85 -26.69
N LEU A 335 7.82 9.74 -25.76
CA LEU A 335 8.24 9.39 -24.40
C LEU A 335 7.04 8.94 -23.57
N GLN A 336 7.21 7.88 -22.79
CA GLN A 336 6.18 7.40 -21.88
C GLN A 336 6.14 8.28 -20.62
N VAL A 337 4.98 8.86 -20.37
CA VAL A 337 4.70 9.71 -19.21
C VAL A 337 3.61 9.04 -18.38
N LYS A 338 3.85 8.89 -17.09
CA LYS A 338 2.89 8.32 -16.14
C LYS A 338 2.66 9.30 -15.01
N VAL A 339 1.41 9.69 -14.81
CA VAL A 339 0.96 10.58 -13.74
C VAL A 339 0.16 9.78 -12.72
N SER A 340 0.55 9.85 -11.46
CA SER A 340 -0.14 9.18 -10.36
C SER A 340 -0.45 10.16 -9.23
N CYS A 341 -1.57 9.94 -8.53
CA CYS A 341 -1.93 10.76 -7.38
C CYS A 341 -1.41 10.12 -6.10
N GLN A 342 -0.82 10.93 -5.21
CA GLN A 342 -0.36 10.44 -3.92
C GLN A 342 -1.56 9.89 -3.11
N GLY A 343 -1.50 8.61 -2.73
CA GLY A 343 -2.55 7.92 -1.97
C GLY A 343 -3.64 7.24 -2.80
N VAL A 344 -3.57 7.25 -4.15
CA VAL A 344 -4.51 6.55 -5.03
C VAL A 344 -3.74 5.57 -5.93
N LYS A 345 -4.16 4.30 -5.98
CA LYS A 345 -3.58 3.26 -6.86
C LYS A 345 -4.12 3.34 -8.30
N ALA A 346 -4.26 4.55 -8.84
CA ALA A 346 -4.66 4.80 -10.21
C ALA A 346 -3.65 5.75 -10.85
N PHE A 347 -3.49 5.64 -12.16
CA PHE A 347 -2.54 6.45 -12.91
C PHE A 347 -3.10 6.77 -14.30
N VAL A 348 -2.68 7.91 -14.85
CA VAL A 348 -2.86 8.26 -16.25
C VAL A 348 -1.51 8.04 -16.93
N ALA A 349 -1.48 7.19 -17.94
CA ALA A 349 -0.30 6.98 -18.76
C ALA A 349 -0.58 7.49 -20.17
N GLY A 350 0.42 8.10 -20.78
CA GLY A 350 0.36 8.58 -22.15
C GLY A 350 1.74 8.75 -22.76
N THR A 351 1.76 9.21 -24.01
CA THR A 351 3.00 9.50 -24.73
C THR A 351 3.09 10.98 -25.09
N THR A 352 4.30 11.53 -25.15
CA THR A 352 4.51 12.92 -25.58
C THR A 352 4.24 13.09 -27.08
N ASN A 353 3.62 14.22 -27.43
CA ASN A 353 3.40 14.64 -28.82
C ASN A 353 4.70 15.08 -29.50
N ARG A 354 4.64 15.40 -30.80
CA ARG A 354 5.81 15.78 -31.62
C ARG A 354 6.62 16.94 -31.04
N ASP A 355 5.96 17.83 -30.29
CA ASP A 355 6.59 18.96 -29.62
C ASP A 355 7.12 18.63 -28.21
N GLY A 356 7.15 17.35 -27.83
CA GLY A 356 7.56 16.90 -26.49
C GLY A 356 6.53 17.18 -25.38
N VAL A 357 5.28 17.49 -25.75
CA VAL A 357 4.24 17.92 -24.80
C VAL A 357 3.25 16.79 -24.53
N PHE A 358 2.92 16.58 -23.25
CA PHE A 358 1.83 15.74 -22.79
C PHE A 358 0.85 16.57 -21.95
N LEU A 359 -0.42 16.61 -22.35
CA LEU A 359 -1.47 17.38 -21.66
C LEU A 359 -2.48 16.42 -21.05
N CYS A 360 -2.74 16.54 -19.74
CA CYS A 360 -3.78 15.77 -19.07
C CYS A 360 -4.64 16.64 -18.14
N GLU A 361 -5.90 16.26 -17.97
CA GLU A 361 -6.83 16.90 -17.04
C GLU A 361 -6.92 16.09 -15.74
N LEU A 362 -6.65 16.75 -14.61
CA LEU A 362 -6.53 16.12 -13.30
C LEU A 362 -7.49 16.80 -12.30
N PRO A 363 -8.22 16.03 -11.48
CA PRO A 363 -9.10 16.58 -10.44
C PRO A 363 -8.30 17.09 -9.24
N VAL A 364 -8.60 18.30 -8.81
CA VAL A 364 -7.93 18.98 -7.70
C VAL A 364 -8.97 19.45 -6.68
N ARG A 365 -8.61 19.44 -5.40
CA ARG A 365 -9.45 19.97 -4.32
C ARG A 365 -9.41 21.49 -4.28
N VAL A 366 -10.57 22.11 -4.07
CA VAL A 366 -10.73 23.57 -4.15
C VAL A 366 -9.93 24.34 -3.09
N ARG A 367 -9.82 23.83 -1.86
CA ARG A 367 -9.18 24.52 -0.73
C ARG A 367 -7.81 23.96 -0.38
N SER A 368 -7.57 22.67 -0.60
CA SER A 368 -6.37 21.98 -0.10
C SER A 368 -5.35 21.56 -1.16
N GLY A 369 -5.71 21.65 -2.45
CA GLY A 369 -4.85 21.16 -3.54
C GLY A 369 -4.68 19.63 -3.52
N LEU A 370 -3.95 19.10 -4.49
CA LEU A 370 -3.61 17.68 -4.56
C LEU A 370 -2.23 17.48 -5.19
N THR A 371 -1.44 16.58 -4.59
CA THR A 371 -0.09 16.27 -5.06
C THR A 371 -0.09 15.10 -6.02
N TYR A 372 0.56 15.30 -7.17
CA TYR A 372 0.72 14.33 -8.24
C TYR A 372 2.21 14.03 -8.47
N ASP A 373 2.53 12.75 -8.64
CA ASP A 373 3.85 12.27 -9.03
C ASP A 373 3.84 11.96 -10.53
N VAL A 374 4.78 12.56 -11.26
CA VAL A 374 4.97 12.40 -12.69
C VAL A 374 6.27 11.66 -12.94
N ASP A 375 6.16 10.48 -13.54
CA ASP A 375 7.27 9.63 -13.96
C ASP A 375 7.42 9.72 -15.48
N VAL A 376 8.62 10.11 -15.94
CA VAL A 376 8.99 10.14 -17.36
C VAL A 376 10.09 9.12 -17.59
N THR A 377 9.87 8.20 -18.54
CA THR A 377 10.89 7.20 -18.91
C THR A 377 11.70 7.70 -20.09
N TRP A 378 13.02 7.86 -19.91
CA TRP A 378 13.93 8.29 -20.96
C TRP A 378 14.18 7.17 -21.99
N PRO A 379 14.49 7.50 -23.26
CA PRO A 379 14.80 6.50 -24.29
C PRO A 379 16.08 5.72 -23.97
N ARG A 380 16.31 4.61 -24.70
CA ARG A 380 17.54 3.80 -24.56
C ARG A 380 18.82 4.60 -24.82
N ASP A 381 18.75 5.56 -25.75
CA ASP A 381 19.88 6.42 -26.11
C ASP A 381 20.32 7.33 -24.95
N PHE A 382 19.44 7.55 -23.98
CA PHE A 382 19.66 8.39 -22.79
C PHE A 382 19.68 7.56 -21.50
N GLY A 383 20.04 6.27 -21.58
CA GLY A 383 20.27 5.43 -20.39
C GLY A 383 19.03 4.74 -19.81
N SER A 384 17.84 4.86 -20.43
CA SER A 384 16.58 4.25 -19.97
C SER A 384 16.19 4.60 -18.52
N GLU A 385 16.70 5.72 -17.98
CA GLU A 385 16.38 6.13 -16.61
C GLU A 385 14.93 6.62 -16.52
N THR A 386 14.30 6.47 -15.35
CA THR A 386 12.98 7.06 -15.08
C THR A 386 13.15 8.26 -14.17
N GLU A 387 12.86 9.46 -14.67
CA GLU A 387 12.86 10.68 -13.86
C GLU A 387 11.49 10.88 -13.20
N ARG A 388 11.48 11.04 -11.89
CA ARG A 388 10.28 11.32 -11.09
C ARG A 388 10.30 12.75 -10.58
N LYS A 389 9.21 13.50 -10.81
CA LYS A 389 8.96 14.81 -10.19
C LYS A 389 7.59 14.85 -9.54
N SER A 390 7.50 15.48 -8.38
CA SER A 390 6.23 15.71 -7.69
C SER A 390 5.79 17.16 -7.86
N ILE A 391 4.49 17.37 -8.08
CA ILE A 391 3.88 18.70 -8.22
C ILE A 391 2.57 18.76 -7.44
N THR A 392 2.39 19.83 -6.67
CA THR A 392 1.12 20.12 -6.00
C THR A 392 0.29 21.03 -6.89
N LEU A 393 -0.86 20.54 -7.33
CA LEU A 393 -1.80 21.30 -8.13
C LEU A 393 -2.82 21.97 -7.21
N ASN A 394 -3.08 23.25 -7.44
CA ASN A 394 -4.07 24.06 -6.73
C ASN A 394 -5.09 24.61 -7.72
N VAL A 395 -6.29 24.98 -7.24
CA VAL A 395 -7.37 25.51 -8.10
C VAL A 395 -7.12 26.95 -8.57
N ASP A 396 -6.13 27.64 -8.02
CA ASP A 396 -5.79 29.03 -8.35
C ASP A 396 -5.35 29.23 -9.81
N ARG A 397 -4.88 28.15 -10.46
CA ARG A 397 -4.42 28.18 -11.86
C ARG A 397 -5.14 27.11 -12.68
N THR A 398 -5.48 27.46 -13.91
CA THR A 398 -6.15 26.57 -14.87
C THR A 398 -5.19 25.61 -15.56
N GLU A 399 -3.93 26.01 -15.70
CA GLU A 399 -2.87 25.25 -16.36
C GLU A 399 -1.56 25.31 -15.57
N PHE A 400 -0.94 24.15 -15.36
CA PHE A 400 0.38 24.01 -14.75
C PHE A 400 1.35 23.45 -15.77
N THR A 401 2.55 24.04 -15.88
CA THR A 401 3.61 23.53 -16.76
C THR A 401 4.72 22.90 -15.94
N LEU A 402 5.06 21.64 -16.24
CA LEU A 402 6.13 20.90 -15.59
C LEU A 402 7.19 20.49 -16.63
N PRO A 403 8.35 21.16 -16.67
CA PRO A 403 9.40 20.83 -17.62
C PRO A 403 10.32 19.70 -17.11
N PHE A 404 10.74 18.84 -18.02
CA PHE A 404 11.75 17.80 -17.85
C PHE A 404 12.89 18.07 -18.84
N TYR A 405 14.11 18.09 -18.31
CA TYR A 405 15.32 18.34 -19.07
C TYR A 405 16.28 17.19 -18.85
N HIS A 406 16.92 16.71 -19.90
CA HIS A 406 17.93 15.68 -19.76
C HIS A 406 19.12 16.24 -18.97
N ARG A 407 19.53 15.55 -17.91
CA ARG A 407 20.74 15.90 -17.16
C ARG A 407 21.94 15.32 -17.91
N LEU A 408 22.65 16.15 -18.66
CA LEU A 408 23.99 15.79 -19.11
C LEU A 408 24.86 15.63 -17.86
N SER A 409 25.23 14.39 -17.51
CA SER A 409 26.23 14.17 -16.48
C SER A 409 27.55 14.79 -16.97
N SER A 410 27.98 15.87 -16.32
CA SER A 410 29.34 16.40 -16.44
C SER A 410 30.35 15.46 -15.81
#